data_AF-A0A7L1AUT8-F1
#
_entry.id   AF-A0A7L1AUT8-F1
#
_cell.length_a   1.000
_cell.length_b   1.000
_cell.length_c   1.000
_cell.angle_alpha   90.00
_cell.angle_beta   90.00
_cell.angle_gamma   90.00
#
_symmetry.space_group_name_H-M   'P 1'
#
loop_
_entity.id
_entity.type
_entity.pdbx_description
1 polymer ?
#
loop_
_entity_poly.entity_id
_entity_poly.type
_entity_poly.pdbx_seq_one_letter_code
_entity_poly.pdbx_strand_id
1 'polypeptide(L)'
;EIPGSGYYRKYLKAVLSKRGRKGSSGKAEESLQSRIRSYLRSYVYAPEEGFRIPLKLVVSVAMAVIAVYQVALLLLVAFVPTLQIVRAGMTKDVVVLLVQFGLVPSDNPAAPGDMEKELRTVRHYLWSLEVCYICSLALCCLLTCAMLLRTLVTHRSNLRALYRGEALEVFSEARSLRPSRQAVVCWIGFASFQAAFACLGLLIQQVIFFLCSVAFAFLVVIPLQAGFSSPLFGIIRNMWPFWLALVVAVLAQHVLAHFQFLEQHSLRKELTNRRALYIVTFLLFPTNVLLGVLAGVWRVVISGLYNAVHFCRLDISLLHRGVETFDPGYHSYCHYLKVEVSQGHPLMKAFCFLLLQRPELPARPQDTRLEEGLQLMHHKQPAPGKARIRRIRARWWVAYTLLRNPSLSASRKTALADPAANGAQLGVPKP
;
A
#
# COMPACT_ATOMS: atom_id res chain seq x y z
N GLU A 1 -28.36 7.96 -24.85
CA GLU A 1 -27.38 8.68 -24.00
C GLU A 1 -26.03 7.96 -24.06
N ILE A 2 -24.92 8.68 -24.21
CA ILE A 2 -23.59 8.05 -24.23
C ILE A 2 -23.25 7.55 -22.80
N PRO A 3 -22.86 6.29 -22.61
CA PRO A 3 -22.54 5.75 -21.29
C PRO A 3 -21.41 6.55 -20.62
N GLY A 4 -21.67 7.08 -19.42
CA GLY A 4 -20.68 7.81 -18.62
C GLY A 4 -20.77 9.34 -18.62
N SER A 5 -21.74 9.94 -19.32
CA SER A 5 -21.97 11.40 -19.39
C SER A 5 -22.05 12.07 -18.00
N GLY A 6 -22.77 11.45 -17.06
CA GLY A 6 -22.92 11.96 -15.70
C GLY A 6 -21.61 11.97 -14.90
N TYR A 7 -20.70 11.02 -15.14
CA TYR A 7 -19.42 10.96 -14.44
C TYR A 7 -18.49 12.07 -14.87
N TYR A 8 -18.29 12.27 -16.18
CA TYR A 8 -17.39 13.31 -16.68
C TYR A 8 -17.85 14.71 -16.27
N ARG A 9 -19.16 14.96 -16.29
CA ARG A 9 -19.73 16.23 -15.82
C ARG A 9 -19.50 16.45 -14.32
N LYS A 10 -19.71 15.43 -13.48
CA LYS A 10 -19.43 15.49 -12.03
C LYS A 10 -17.94 15.71 -11.76
N TYR A 11 -17.05 15.01 -12.47
CA TYR A 11 -15.60 15.17 -12.35
C TYR A 11 -15.15 16.60 -12.70
N LEU A 12 -15.58 17.15 -13.84
CA LEU A 12 -15.26 18.52 -14.24
C LEU A 12 -15.79 19.54 -13.22
N LYS A 13 -17.01 19.34 -12.72
CA LYS A 13 -17.59 20.19 -11.67
C LYS A 13 -16.75 20.14 -10.39
N ALA A 14 -16.28 18.96 -9.98
CA ALA A 14 -15.42 18.80 -8.80
C ALA A 14 -14.06 19.52 -8.99
N VAL A 15 -13.44 19.41 -10.16
CA VAL A 15 -12.16 20.09 -10.46
C VAL A 15 -12.32 21.61 -10.43
N LEU A 16 -13.39 22.15 -11.04
CA LEU A 16 -13.63 23.59 -11.10
C LEU A 16 -14.10 24.19 -9.76
N SER A 17 -14.87 23.43 -8.96
CA SER A 17 -15.39 23.88 -7.66
C SER A 17 -14.35 23.84 -6.52
N LYS A 18 -13.26 23.07 -6.69
CA LYS A 18 -12.20 22.93 -5.67
C LYS A 18 -11.51 24.26 -5.29
N ARG A 19 -11.70 25.32 -6.09
CA ARG A 19 -11.12 26.66 -5.86
C ARG A 19 -11.62 27.36 -4.58
N GLY A 20 -12.67 26.85 -3.91
CA GLY A 20 -13.24 27.45 -2.69
C GLY A 20 -12.91 26.77 -1.36
N ARG A 21 -12.12 25.70 -1.32
CA ARG A 21 -11.91 24.88 -0.10
C ARG A 21 -10.47 24.98 0.41
N LYS A 22 -10.04 26.16 0.83
CA LYS A 22 -8.83 26.36 1.64
C LYS A 22 -9.24 26.94 2.98
N GLY A 23 -9.23 26.07 3.99
CA GLY A 23 -9.61 26.37 5.35
C GLY A 23 -9.79 25.07 6.11
N SER A 24 -8.73 24.29 6.28
CA SER A 24 -8.72 23.25 7.30
C SER A 24 -8.22 23.86 8.59
N SER A 25 -9.13 23.99 9.55
CA SER A 25 -8.87 24.29 10.96
C SER A 25 -7.75 23.39 11.50
N GLY A 26 -6.89 23.96 12.35
CA GLY A 26 -5.78 23.26 13.00
C GLY A 26 -6.25 21.97 13.67
N LYS A 27 -5.52 20.88 13.43
CA LYS A 27 -5.76 19.58 14.06
C LYS A 27 -5.52 19.72 15.57
N ALA A 28 -6.60 19.72 16.35
CA ALA A 28 -6.53 19.50 17.79
C ALA A 28 -5.92 18.12 18.07
N GLU A 29 -5.20 17.98 19.19
CA GLU A 29 -4.52 16.75 19.59
C GLU A 29 -5.51 15.58 19.67
N GLU A 30 -5.52 14.76 18.63
CA GLU A 30 -6.38 13.59 18.51
C GLU A 30 -5.92 12.48 19.50
N SER A 31 -6.85 12.02 20.34
CA SER A 31 -6.65 10.92 21.29
C SER A 31 -6.22 9.63 20.58
N LEU A 32 -5.53 8.72 21.30
CA LEU A 32 -5.07 7.45 20.73
C LEU A 32 -6.21 6.65 20.08
N GLN A 33 -7.43 6.72 20.63
CA GLN A 33 -8.61 6.07 20.03
C GLN A 33 -9.03 6.71 18.70
N SER A 34 -8.98 8.04 18.57
CA SER A 34 -9.29 8.69 17.29
C SER A 34 -8.22 8.40 16.23
N ARG A 35 -6.95 8.22 16.63
CA ARG A 35 -5.86 7.76 15.74
C ARG A 35 -6.07 6.33 15.25
N ILE A 36 -6.43 5.41 16.14
CA ILE A 36 -6.74 4.02 15.76
C ILE A 36 -7.97 3.97 14.85
N ARG A 37 -9.02 4.73 15.17
CA ARG A 37 -10.23 4.83 14.36
C ARG A 37 -9.96 5.44 12.99
N SER A 38 -9.13 6.49 12.90
CA SER A 38 -8.74 7.09 11.62
C SER A 38 -7.86 6.14 10.80
N TYR A 39 -6.97 5.38 11.46
CA TYR A 39 -6.20 4.32 10.83
C TYR A 39 -7.09 3.20 10.27
N LEU A 40 -8.04 2.67 11.04
CA LEU A 40 -8.99 1.65 10.56
C LEU A 40 -9.88 2.19 9.43
N ARG A 41 -10.37 3.43 9.55
CA ARG A 41 -11.11 4.10 8.46
C ARG A 41 -10.27 4.25 7.20
N SER A 42 -8.94 4.34 7.33
CA SER A 42 -8.05 4.43 6.18
C SER A 42 -7.84 3.10 5.43
N TYR A 43 -8.33 1.97 5.98
CA TYR A 43 -8.43 0.69 5.27
C TYR A 43 -9.77 0.52 4.55
N VAL A 44 -10.83 1.17 5.06
CA VAL A 44 -12.15 1.13 4.43
C VAL A 44 -12.14 2.00 3.18
N TYR A 45 -12.35 1.40 2.02
CA TYR A 45 -12.52 2.14 0.78
C TYR A 45 -13.86 2.90 0.80
N ALA A 46 -13.81 4.19 1.09
CA ALA A 46 -14.96 5.07 0.92
C ALA A 46 -15.02 5.58 -0.53
N PRO A 47 -16.03 5.22 -1.34
CA PRO A 47 -16.19 5.79 -2.67
C PRO A 47 -16.38 7.32 -2.52
N GLU A 48 -15.63 8.12 -3.27
CA GLU A 48 -15.92 9.57 -3.35
C GLU A 48 -16.44 9.88 -4.75
N GLU A 49 -17.32 10.87 -4.81
CA GLU A 49 -17.91 11.33 -6.05
C GLU A 49 -16.83 11.82 -7.03
N GLY A 50 -16.94 11.38 -8.30
CA GLY A 50 -16.08 11.85 -9.38
C GLY A 50 -14.76 11.08 -9.55
N PHE A 51 -14.52 9.98 -8.84
CA PHE A 51 -13.41 9.08 -9.15
C PHE A 51 -13.91 7.67 -9.48
N ARG A 52 -13.50 7.12 -10.62
CA ARG A 52 -13.74 5.72 -11.01
C ARG A 52 -12.43 4.96 -10.99
N ILE A 53 -12.43 3.81 -10.32
CA ILE A 53 -11.28 2.90 -10.30
C ILE A 53 -11.12 2.25 -11.69
N PRO A 54 -9.89 2.10 -12.21
CA PRO A 54 -9.63 1.32 -13.42
C PRO A 54 -10.16 -0.11 -13.30
N LEU A 55 -10.84 -0.60 -14.34
CA LEU A 55 -11.37 -1.97 -14.36
C LEU A 55 -10.27 -3.01 -14.09
N LYS A 56 -9.08 -2.80 -14.66
CA LYS A 56 -7.94 -3.70 -14.50
C LYS A 56 -7.52 -3.87 -13.04
N LEU A 57 -7.58 -2.81 -12.23
CA LEU A 57 -7.27 -2.87 -10.80
C LEU A 57 -8.33 -3.65 -10.02
N VAL A 58 -9.61 -3.46 -10.35
CA VAL A 58 -10.71 -4.21 -9.71
C VAL A 58 -10.56 -5.69 -10.01
N VAL A 59 -10.29 -6.04 -11.27
CA VAL A 59 -10.05 -7.42 -11.69
C VAL A 59 -8.80 -7.99 -10.99
N SER A 60 -7.69 -7.25 -10.92
CA SER A 60 -6.47 -7.76 -10.27
C SER A 60 -6.66 -8.04 -8.79
N VAL A 61 -7.38 -7.18 -8.06
CA VAL A 61 -7.65 -7.39 -6.63
C VAL A 61 -8.64 -8.53 -6.43
N ALA A 62 -9.70 -8.62 -7.25
CA ALA A 62 -10.65 -9.73 -7.17
C ALA A 62 -9.96 -11.08 -7.42
N MET A 63 -9.11 -11.16 -8.46
CA MET A 63 -8.32 -12.37 -8.75
C MET A 63 -7.34 -12.70 -7.62
N ALA A 64 -6.70 -11.70 -7.01
CA ALA A 64 -5.83 -11.92 -5.86
C ALA A 64 -6.59 -12.47 -4.65
N VAL A 65 -7.78 -11.95 -4.35
CA VAL A 65 -8.63 -12.47 -3.25
C VAL A 65 -9.06 -13.91 -3.50
N ILE A 66 -9.47 -14.24 -4.73
CA ILE A 66 -9.81 -15.62 -5.11
C ILE A 66 -8.59 -16.53 -4.95
N ALA A 67 -7.42 -16.10 -5.43
CA ALA A 67 -6.21 -16.90 -5.34
C ALA A 67 -5.76 -17.12 -3.89
N VAL A 68 -5.82 -16.09 -3.04
CA VAL A 68 -5.56 -16.18 -1.59
C VAL A 68 -6.52 -17.16 -0.92
N TYR A 69 -7.80 -17.13 -1.25
CA TYR A 69 -8.79 -18.08 -0.74
C TYR A 69 -8.44 -19.53 -1.11
N GLN A 70 -8.12 -19.78 -2.38
CA GLN A 70 -7.77 -21.12 -2.87
C GLN A 70 -6.50 -21.66 -2.17
N VAL A 71 -5.46 -20.84 -2.04
CA VAL A 71 -4.22 -21.25 -1.36
C VAL A 71 -4.45 -21.47 0.14
N ALA A 72 -5.21 -20.59 0.80
CA ALA A 72 -5.54 -20.75 2.22
C ALA A 72 -6.33 -22.05 2.48
N LEU A 73 -7.31 -22.36 1.63
CA LEU A 73 -8.08 -23.59 1.72
C LEU A 73 -7.19 -24.82 1.51
N LEU A 74 -6.31 -24.79 0.51
CA LEU A 74 -5.35 -25.86 0.25
C LEU A 74 -4.43 -26.10 1.46
N LEU A 75 -3.89 -25.04 2.05
CA LEU A 75 -3.05 -25.10 3.25
C LEU A 75 -3.79 -25.74 4.42
N LEU A 76 -5.05 -25.34 4.66
CA LEU A 76 -5.89 -25.88 5.72
C LEU A 76 -6.15 -27.38 5.52
N VAL A 77 -6.58 -27.78 4.32
CA VAL A 77 -6.93 -29.17 3.97
C VAL A 77 -5.70 -30.08 3.92
N ALA A 78 -4.52 -29.56 3.59
CA ALA A 78 -3.30 -30.36 3.59
C ALA A 78 -2.76 -30.59 5.02
N PHE A 79 -2.79 -29.58 5.88
CA PHE A 79 -2.10 -29.62 7.17
C PHE A 79 -2.96 -30.13 8.33
N VAL A 80 -4.23 -29.71 8.43
CA VAL A 80 -5.08 -30.08 9.57
C VAL A 80 -5.40 -31.59 9.59
N PRO A 81 -5.85 -32.21 8.48
CA PRO A 81 -6.14 -33.65 8.48
C PRO A 81 -4.89 -34.51 8.73
N THR A 82 -3.73 -34.11 8.22
CA THR A 82 -2.48 -34.87 8.43
C THR A 82 -2.09 -34.85 9.91
N LEU A 83 -2.20 -33.70 10.60
CA LEU A 83 -2.01 -33.64 12.05
C LEU A 83 -3.04 -34.47 12.82
N GLN A 84 -4.31 -34.47 12.41
CA GLN A 84 -5.36 -35.25 13.07
C GLN A 84 -5.12 -36.76 12.92
N ILE A 85 -4.68 -37.22 11.74
CA ILE A 85 -4.29 -38.61 11.50
C ILE A 85 -3.11 -38.99 12.40
N VAL A 86 -2.06 -38.16 12.45
CA VAL A 86 -0.90 -38.39 13.32
C VAL A 86 -1.34 -38.47 14.79
N ARG A 87 -2.19 -37.54 15.23
CA ARG A 87 -2.70 -37.48 16.61
C ARG A 87 -3.57 -38.68 16.98
N ALA A 88 -4.40 -39.17 16.06
CA ALA A 88 -5.21 -40.37 16.25
C ALA A 88 -4.38 -41.66 16.22
N GLY A 89 -3.33 -41.69 15.40
CA GLY A 89 -2.38 -42.81 15.28
C GLY A 89 -1.36 -42.92 16.42
N MET A 90 -1.30 -41.94 17.33
CA MET A 90 -0.43 -42.02 18.51
C MET A 90 -0.95 -43.04 19.52
N THR A 91 -0.45 -44.27 19.42
CA THR A 91 -0.64 -45.36 20.40
C THR A 91 0.50 -45.41 21.42
N LYS A 92 0.31 -46.18 22.49
CA LYS A 92 1.31 -46.35 23.56
C LYS A 92 2.64 -46.87 23.02
N ASP A 93 2.62 -47.80 22.08
CA ASP A 93 3.82 -48.42 21.49
C ASP A 93 4.64 -47.42 20.67
N VAL A 94 3.97 -46.50 19.96
CA VAL A 94 4.63 -45.43 19.20
C VAL A 94 5.26 -44.40 20.14
N VAL A 95 4.62 -44.10 21.27
CA VAL A 95 5.21 -43.20 22.29
C VAL A 95 6.43 -43.84 22.93
N VAL A 96 6.39 -45.14 23.26
CA VAL A 96 7.56 -45.88 23.76
C VAL A 96 8.74 -45.77 22.80
N LEU A 97 8.47 -45.96 21.51
CA LEU A 97 9.49 -45.80 20.47
C LEU A 97 10.04 -44.36 20.44
N LEU A 98 9.19 -43.33 20.52
CA LEU A 98 9.62 -41.92 20.54
C LEU A 98 10.43 -41.55 21.79
N VAL A 99 10.05 -42.07 22.96
CA VAL A 99 10.80 -41.92 24.21
C VAL A 99 12.16 -42.62 24.09
N GLN A 100 12.20 -43.83 23.52
CA GLN A 100 13.43 -44.58 23.27
C GLN A 100 14.34 -43.89 22.24
N PHE A 101 13.77 -43.18 21.26
CA PHE A 101 14.50 -42.30 20.34
C PHE A 101 14.92 -40.95 20.95
N GLY A 102 14.57 -40.68 22.23
CA GLY A 102 14.95 -39.46 22.92
C GLY A 102 14.21 -38.20 22.47
N LEU A 103 13.09 -38.36 21.75
CA LEU A 103 12.28 -37.24 21.25
C LEU A 103 11.29 -36.69 22.30
N VAL A 104 11.03 -37.45 23.37
CA VAL A 104 10.16 -37.06 24.48
C VAL A 104 10.97 -37.05 25.78
N PRO A 105 11.00 -35.94 26.54
CA PRO A 105 11.66 -35.90 27.84
C PRO A 105 10.85 -36.76 28.82
N SER A 106 11.46 -37.83 29.36
CA SER A 106 10.95 -38.51 30.55
C SER A 106 11.93 -38.32 31.71
N ASP A 107 11.40 -38.17 32.92
CA ASP A 107 12.19 -37.99 34.14
C ASP A 107 13.00 -39.25 34.52
N ASN A 108 12.73 -40.41 33.89
CA ASN A 108 13.52 -41.65 34.05
C ASN A 108 13.41 -42.55 32.79
N PRO A 109 14.52 -42.79 32.06
CA PRO A 109 14.53 -43.68 30.90
C PRO A 109 14.49 -45.18 31.24
N ALA A 110 14.63 -45.54 32.52
CA ALA A 110 14.78 -46.93 32.98
C ALA A 110 13.57 -47.51 33.74
N ALA A 111 12.58 -46.70 34.08
CA ALA A 111 11.33 -47.15 34.68
C ALA A 111 10.18 -46.47 33.92
N PRO A 112 9.24 -47.24 33.32
CA PRO A 112 8.10 -46.64 32.65
C PRO A 112 7.33 -45.87 33.72
N GLY A 113 7.37 -44.54 33.65
CA GLY A 113 6.40 -43.71 34.36
C GLY A 113 4.99 -44.03 33.88
N ASP A 114 3.99 -43.30 34.37
CA ASP A 114 2.62 -43.43 33.87
C ASP A 114 2.56 -43.06 32.38
N MET A 115 2.73 -44.05 31.49
CA MET A 115 2.72 -43.92 30.02
C MET A 115 1.45 -43.22 29.51
N GLU A 116 0.36 -43.35 30.26
CA GLU A 116 -0.91 -42.68 30.02
C GLU A 116 -0.83 -41.15 30.20
N LYS A 117 0.05 -40.65 31.09
CA LYS A 117 0.33 -39.22 31.27
C LYS A 117 1.18 -38.69 30.12
N GLU A 118 2.23 -39.40 29.71
CA GLU A 118 3.10 -38.99 28.61
C GLU A 118 2.34 -38.91 27.27
N LEU A 119 1.55 -39.94 26.96
CA LEU A 119 0.67 -39.95 25.79
C LEU A 119 -0.32 -38.78 25.79
N ARG A 120 -0.89 -38.43 26.96
CA ARG A 120 -1.77 -37.25 27.11
C ARG A 120 -1.02 -35.95 26.84
N THR A 121 0.22 -35.81 27.31
CA THR A 121 1.07 -34.63 27.09
C THR A 121 1.39 -34.46 25.61
N VAL A 122 1.83 -35.51 24.91
CA VAL A 122 2.14 -35.40 23.48
C VAL A 122 0.88 -35.09 22.66
N ARG A 123 -0.26 -35.70 23.01
CA ARG A 123 -1.55 -35.38 22.38
C ARG A 123 -1.97 -33.92 22.61
N HIS A 124 -1.61 -33.33 23.75
CA HIS A 124 -1.84 -31.91 24.05
C HIS A 124 -0.91 -31.00 23.24
N TYR A 125 0.36 -31.37 23.07
CA TYR A 125 1.30 -30.62 22.22
C TYR A 125 0.89 -30.63 20.74
N LEU A 126 0.48 -31.78 20.20
CA LEU A 126 -0.05 -31.86 18.83
C LEU A 126 -1.31 -31.01 18.64
N TRP A 127 -2.19 -30.97 19.65
CA TRP A 127 -3.36 -30.08 19.63
C TRP A 127 -2.98 -28.61 19.64
N SER A 128 -2.01 -28.23 20.48
CA SER A 128 -1.50 -26.86 20.52
C SER A 128 -0.92 -26.46 19.17
N LEU A 129 -0.19 -27.35 18.48
CA LEU A 129 0.32 -27.13 17.13
C LEU A 129 -0.80 -26.92 16.09
N GLU A 130 -1.85 -27.74 16.14
CA GLU A 130 -3.04 -27.59 15.28
C GLU A 130 -3.69 -26.22 15.48
N VAL A 131 -3.91 -25.82 16.74
CA VAL A 131 -4.48 -24.50 17.08
C VAL A 131 -3.57 -23.36 16.61
N CYS A 132 -2.26 -23.45 16.83
CA CYS A 132 -1.28 -22.44 16.39
C CYS A 132 -1.31 -22.26 14.86
N TYR A 133 -1.42 -23.37 14.11
CA TYR A 133 -1.52 -23.32 12.66
C TYR A 133 -2.79 -22.63 12.17
N ILE A 134 -3.95 -22.98 12.76
CA ILE A 134 -5.24 -22.38 12.38
C ILE A 134 -5.26 -20.89 12.73
N CYS A 135 -4.79 -20.52 13.92
CA CYS A 135 -4.71 -19.12 14.34
C CYS A 135 -3.76 -18.31 13.46
N SER A 136 -2.57 -18.82 13.15
CA SER A 136 -1.63 -18.13 12.25
C SER A 136 -2.22 -17.97 10.84
N LEU A 137 -2.88 -19.00 10.29
CA LEU A 137 -3.50 -18.93 8.97
C LEU A 137 -4.63 -17.91 8.91
N ALA A 138 -5.49 -17.87 9.93
CA ALA A 138 -6.54 -16.86 10.04
C ALA A 138 -5.95 -15.44 10.09
N LEU A 139 -4.90 -15.22 10.88
CA LEU A 139 -4.20 -13.94 10.97
C LEU A 139 -3.55 -13.53 9.63
N CYS A 140 -2.90 -14.47 8.93
CA CYS A 140 -2.31 -14.25 7.61
C CYS A 140 -3.37 -13.84 6.58
N CYS A 141 -4.52 -14.53 6.57
CA CYS A 141 -5.63 -14.22 5.67
C CYS A 141 -6.21 -12.83 5.93
N LEU A 142 -6.47 -12.51 7.20
CA LEU A 142 -6.96 -11.19 7.60
C LEU A 142 -5.97 -10.08 7.22
N LEU A 143 -4.68 -10.30 7.48
CA LEU A 143 -3.61 -9.35 7.14
C LEU A 143 -3.51 -9.15 5.63
N THR A 144 -3.47 -10.21 4.84
CA THR A 144 -3.39 -10.14 3.38
C THR A 144 -4.61 -9.42 2.80
N CYS A 145 -5.82 -9.74 3.26
CA CYS A 145 -7.04 -9.04 2.87
C CYS A 145 -6.98 -7.54 3.22
N ALA A 146 -6.52 -7.19 4.43
CA ALA A 146 -6.36 -5.80 4.84
C ALA A 146 -5.34 -5.06 3.95
N MET A 147 -4.21 -5.71 3.61
CA MET A 147 -3.19 -5.12 2.74
C MET A 147 -3.69 -4.91 1.31
N LEU A 148 -4.47 -5.85 0.75
CA LEU A 148 -5.10 -5.69 -0.57
C LEU A 148 -6.09 -4.51 -0.59
N LEU A 149 -6.91 -4.36 0.46
CA LEU A 149 -7.80 -3.20 0.62
C LEU A 149 -7.02 -1.89 0.73
N ARG A 150 -5.89 -1.90 1.45
CA ARG A 150 -5.00 -0.75 1.58
C ARG A 150 -4.38 -0.35 0.24
N THR A 151 -4.03 -1.31 -0.60
CA THR A 151 -3.52 -1.05 -1.96
C THR A 151 -4.56 -0.33 -2.82
N LEU A 152 -5.87 -0.63 -2.71
CA LEU A 152 -6.92 0.11 -3.44
C LEU A 152 -6.96 1.59 -3.04
N VAL A 153 -6.87 1.89 -1.75
CA VAL A 153 -6.88 3.26 -1.23
C VAL A 153 -5.63 4.01 -1.69
N THR A 154 -4.46 3.38 -1.59
CA THR A 154 -3.17 3.98 -1.96
C THR A 154 -3.06 4.16 -3.47
N HIS A 155 -3.54 3.21 -4.26
CA HIS A 155 -3.58 3.32 -5.71
C HIS A 155 -4.44 4.51 -6.16
N ARG A 156 -5.57 4.74 -5.50
CA ARG A 156 -6.42 5.90 -5.77
C ARG A 156 -5.70 7.23 -5.50
N SER A 157 -4.99 7.35 -4.37
CA SER A 157 -4.23 8.58 -4.09
C SER A 157 -3.12 8.78 -5.11
N ASN A 158 -2.40 7.72 -5.47
CA ASN A 158 -1.31 7.75 -6.44
C ASN A 158 -1.80 8.15 -7.83
N LEU A 159 -2.92 7.59 -8.29
CA LEU A 159 -3.52 7.93 -9.58
C LEU A 159 -4.00 9.39 -9.62
N ARG A 160 -4.53 9.91 -8.50
CA ARG A 160 -4.94 11.32 -8.38
C ARG A 160 -3.77 12.28 -8.39
N ALA A 161 -2.68 11.96 -7.71
CA ALA A 161 -1.46 12.76 -7.74
C ALA A 161 -0.92 12.84 -9.18
N LEU A 162 -0.91 11.71 -9.89
CA LEU A 162 -0.49 11.68 -11.29
C LEU A 162 -1.42 12.46 -12.22
N TYR A 163 -2.75 12.45 -12.02
CA TYR A 163 -3.66 13.30 -12.78
C TYR A 163 -3.44 14.80 -12.57
N ARG A 164 -2.80 15.21 -11.45
CA ARG A 164 -2.42 16.61 -11.21
C ARG A 164 -1.04 16.94 -11.79
N GLY A 165 -0.28 15.95 -12.23
CA GLY A 165 1.12 16.11 -12.62
C GLY A 165 2.09 16.09 -11.44
N GLU A 166 1.65 15.72 -10.23
CA GLU A 166 2.49 15.57 -9.03
C GLU A 166 3.27 14.23 -9.09
N ALA A 167 4.05 14.03 -10.16
CA ALA A 167 4.72 12.76 -10.43
C ALA A 167 5.83 12.43 -9.43
N LEU A 168 6.45 13.45 -8.81
CA LEU A 168 7.49 13.31 -7.78
C LEU A 168 6.95 12.81 -6.43
N GLU A 169 5.64 12.92 -6.18
CA GLU A 169 5.02 12.34 -4.98
C GLU A 169 4.82 10.83 -5.11
N VAL A 170 4.81 10.32 -6.35
CA VAL A 170 4.51 8.91 -6.67
C VAL A 170 5.74 8.17 -7.14
N PHE A 171 6.59 8.81 -7.94
CA PHE A 171 7.84 8.27 -8.44
C PHE A 171 9.01 8.98 -7.77
N SER A 172 10.00 8.21 -7.31
CA SER A 172 11.25 8.74 -6.76
C SER A 172 12.04 9.57 -7.78
N GLU A 173 11.89 9.27 -9.07
CA GLU A 173 12.53 9.97 -10.19
C GLU A 173 11.52 10.63 -11.13
N ALA A 174 11.91 11.75 -11.73
CA ALA A 174 11.14 12.46 -12.73
C ALA A 174 11.03 11.63 -14.03
N ARG A 175 9.99 10.80 -14.12
CA ARG A 175 9.73 9.95 -15.29
C ARG A 175 8.77 10.64 -16.26
N SER A 176 9.12 10.65 -17.54
CA SER A 176 8.18 11.08 -18.59
C SER A 176 7.00 10.12 -18.67
N LEU A 177 5.75 10.60 -18.70
CA LEU A 177 4.54 9.76 -18.71
C LEU A 177 4.26 9.08 -20.08
N ARG A 178 5.25 8.97 -20.96
CA ARG A 178 5.08 8.36 -22.28
C ARG A 178 5.01 6.83 -22.20
N PRO A 179 4.05 6.18 -22.88
CA PRO A 179 4.02 4.72 -22.93
C PRO A 179 5.29 4.20 -23.62
N SER A 180 5.93 3.21 -23.01
CA SER A 180 7.09 2.49 -23.57
C SER A 180 6.75 1.02 -23.76
N ARG A 181 7.52 0.30 -24.60
CA ARG A 181 7.33 -1.15 -24.82
C ARG A 181 7.29 -1.93 -23.51
N GLN A 182 8.27 -1.68 -22.63
CA GLN A 182 8.34 -2.30 -21.31
C GLN A 182 7.12 -1.95 -20.44
N ALA A 183 6.63 -0.71 -20.52
CA ALA A 183 5.46 -0.30 -19.77
C ALA A 183 4.19 -1.06 -20.18
N VAL A 184 4.02 -1.32 -21.48
CA VAL A 184 2.89 -2.10 -22.01
C VAL A 184 2.98 -3.55 -21.56
N VAL A 185 4.17 -4.17 -21.57
CA VAL A 185 4.36 -5.54 -21.08
C VAL A 185 3.98 -5.65 -19.60
N CYS A 186 4.50 -4.74 -18.75
CA CYS A 186 4.13 -4.69 -17.33
C CYS A 186 2.62 -4.43 -17.14
N TRP A 187 2.01 -3.58 -17.97
CA TRP A 187 0.57 -3.36 -17.94
C TRP A 187 -0.17 -4.67 -18.22
N ILE A 188 0.18 -5.43 -19.26
CA ILE A 188 -0.46 -6.71 -19.60
C ILE A 188 -0.42 -7.68 -18.41
N GLY A 189 0.77 -7.89 -17.82
CA GLY A 189 1.00 -8.85 -16.72
C GLY A 189 0.62 -8.38 -15.31
N PHE A 190 0.13 -7.16 -15.12
CA PHE A 190 -0.10 -6.60 -13.79
C PHE A 190 -1.05 -7.46 -12.92
N ALA A 191 -2.14 -7.96 -13.50
CA ALA A 191 -3.15 -8.71 -12.75
C ALA A 191 -2.62 -10.07 -12.25
N SER A 192 -1.81 -10.75 -13.06
CA SER A 192 -1.19 -12.02 -12.66
C SER A 192 -0.11 -11.80 -11.62
N PHE A 193 0.69 -10.74 -11.73
CA PHE A 193 1.69 -10.40 -10.71
C PHE A 193 1.02 -10.10 -9.37
N GLN A 194 -0.07 -9.32 -9.34
CA GLN A 194 -0.78 -9.04 -8.09
C GLN A 194 -1.28 -10.32 -7.40
N ALA A 195 -1.83 -11.27 -8.17
CA ALA A 195 -2.29 -12.54 -7.62
C ALA A 195 -1.12 -13.43 -7.15
N ALA A 196 -0.04 -13.54 -7.94
CA ALA A 196 1.13 -14.35 -7.60
C ALA A 196 1.84 -13.85 -6.33
N PHE A 197 2.07 -12.54 -6.20
CA PHE A 197 2.68 -11.95 -5.01
C PHE A 197 1.77 -12.06 -3.78
N ALA A 198 0.45 -11.99 -3.95
CA ALA A 198 -0.49 -12.22 -2.85
C ALA A 198 -0.42 -13.68 -2.34
N CYS A 199 -0.36 -14.66 -3.24
CA CYS A 199 -0.20 -16.08 -2.86
C CYS A 199 1.15 -16.36 -2.20
N LEU A 200 2.24 -15.86 -2.77
CA LEU A 200 3.58 -16.04 -2.22
C LEU A 200 3.72 -15.32 -0.87
N GLY A 201 3.15 -14.13 -0.75
CA GLY A 201 3.11 -13.40 0.51
C GLY A 201 2.32 -14.15 1.58
N LEU A 202 1.18 -14.75 1.25
CA LEU A 202 0.43 -15.61 2.17
C LEU A 202 1.29 -16.79 2.68
N LEU A 203 2.03 -17.45 1.79
CA LEU A 203 2.91 -18.57 2.16
C LEU A 203 4.03 -18.13 3.12
N ILE A 204 4.73 -17.03 2.78
CA ILE A 204 5.82 -16.49 3.61
C ILE A 204 5.27 -16.04 4.97
N GLN A 205 4.16 -15.30 4.98
CA GLN A 205 3.49 -14.86 6.21
C GLN A 205 3.07 -16.06 7.06
N GLN A 206 2.53 -17.12 6.44
CA GLN A 206 2.12 -18.32 7.15
C GLN A 206 3.28 -19.00 7.85
N VAL A 207 4.43 -19.17 7.18
CA VAL A 207 5.61 -19.76 7.81
C VAL A 207 6.08 -18.93 8.99
N ILE A 208 6.18 -17.60 8.83
CA ILE A 208 6.67 -16.70 9.88
C ILE A 208 5.71 -16.69 11.07
N PHE A 209 4.42 -16.47 10.84
CA PHE A 209 3.43 -16.40 11.91
C PHE A 209 3.20 -17.76 12.58
N PHE A 210 3.30 -18.86 11.83
CA PHE A 210 3.26 -20.19 12.42
C PHE A 210 4.43 -20.39 13.39
N LEU A 211 5.68 -20.15 12.95
CA LEU A 211 6.86 -20.26 13.81
C LEU A 211 6.77 -19.35 15.04
N CYS A 212 6.32 -18.10 14.88
CA CYS A 212 6.11 -17.18 16.00
C CYS A 212 5.02 -17.68 16.96
N SER A 213 3.90 -18.20 16.45
CA SER A 213 2.80 -18.72 17.26
C SER A 213 3.20 -19.98 18.04
N VAL A 214 3.97 -20.88 17.43
CA VAL A 214 4.53 -22.06 18.09
C VAL A 214 5.52 -21.64 19.18
N ALA A 215 6.47 -20.76 18.86
CA ALA A 215 7.41 -20.25 19.86
C ALA A 215 6.69 -19.61 21.05
N PHE A 216 5.65 -18.81 20.80
CA PHE A 216 4.82 -18.21 21.84
C PHE A 216 4.06 -19.26 22.66
N ALA A 217 3.43 -20.24 22.02
CA ALA A 217 2.68 -21.28 22.71
C ALA A 217 3.57 -22.14 23.62
N PHE A 218 4.72 -22.59 23.13
CA PHE A 218 5.61 -23.49 23.87
C PHE A 218 6.48 -22.78 24.92
N LEU A 219 6.92 -21.55 24.66
CA LEU A 219 7.80 -20.84 25.59
C LEU A 219 7.05 -20.01 26.64
N VAL A 220 5.80 -19.62 26.35
CA VAL A 220 4.99 -18.74 27.20
C VAL A 220 3.73 -19.44 27.68
N VAL A 221 2.84 -19.88 26.78
CA VAL A 221 1.49 -20.36 27.17
C VAL A 221 1.53 -21.65 27.98
N ILE A 222 2.22 -22.68 27.47
CA ILE A 222 2.29 -24.00 28.12
C ILE A 222 2.95 -23.94 29.50
N PRO A 223 4.12 -23.30 29.68
CA PRO A 223 4.75 -23.19 31.00
C PRO A 223 3.91 -22.39 32.00
N LEU A 224 3.22 -21.34 31.55
CA LEU A 224 2.31 -20.57 32.41
C LEU A 224 1.14 -21.42 32.91
N GLN A 225 0.59 -22.30 32.08
CA GLN A 225 -0.49 -23.21 32.48
C GLN A 225 0.01 -24.31 33.43
N ALA A 226 1.21 -24.83 33.20
CA ALA A 226 1.78 -25.90 34.00
C ALA A 226 2.44 -25.41 35.31
N GLY A 227 2.58 -24.10 35.51
CA GLY A 227 3.23 -23.51 36.69
C GLY A 227 4.75 -23.72 36.76
N PHE A 228 5.35 -24.30 35.72
CA PHE A 228 6.80 -24.51 35.65
C PHE A 228 7.52 -23.25 35.16
N SER A 229 8.71 -23.01 35.71
CA SER A 229 9.59 -21.96 35.20
C SER A 229 10.08 -22.33 33.81
N SER A 230 9.49 -21.72 32.77
CA SER A 230 10.03 -21.86 31.41
C SER A 230 11.50 -21.42 31.38
N PRO A 231 12.32 -21.95 30.47
CA PRO A 231 13.70 -21.50 30.32
C PRO A 231 13.78 -19.99 30.06
N LEU A 232 12.78 -19.40 29.39
CA LEU A 232 12.69 -17.94 29.22
C LEU A 232 12.51 -17.21 30.56
N PHE A 233 11.59 -17.66 31.41
CA PHE A 233 11.39 -17.05 32.73
C PHE A 233 12.63 -17.18 33.61
N GLY A 234 13.37 -18.31 33.50
CA GLY A 234 14.66 -18.48 34.14
C GLY A 234 15.70 -17.46 33.68
N ILE A 235 15.85 -17.27 32.37
CA ILE A 235 16.77 -16.28 31.79
C ILE A 235 16.39 -14.86 32.21
N ILE A 236 15.11 -14.49 32.12
CA ILE A 236 14.62 -13.16 32.52
C ILE A 236 14.89 -12.91 34.01
N ARG A 237 14.61 -13.90 34.88
CA ARG A 237 14.86 -13.80 36.32
C ARG A 237 16.36 -13.73 36.65
N ASN A 238 17.24 -14.31 35.84
CA ASN A 238 18.67 -14.22 36.10
C ASN A 238 19.28 -12.92 35.54
N MET A 239 18.69 -12.35 34.47
CA MET A 239 19.23 -11.17 33.77
C MET A 239 18.56 -9.84 34.15
N TRP A 240 17.58 -9.81 35.07
CA TRP A 240 16.89 -8.56 35.43
C TRP A 240 17.81 -7.39 35.85
N PRO A 241 18.95 -7.59 36.58
CA PRO A 241 19.82 -6.47 36.95
C PRO A 241 20.55 -5.90 35.73
N PHE A 242 20.89 -6.75 34.76
CA PHE A 242 21.53 -6.35 33.51
C PHE A 242 20.59 -5.46 32.68
N TRP A 243 19.33 -5.89 32.50
CA TRP A 243 18.32 -5.10 31.79
C TRP A 243 18.02 -3.78 32.51
N LEU A 244 17.95 -3.80 33.84
CA LEU A 244 17.77 -2.59 34.65
C LEU A 244 18.93 -1.60 34.45
N ALA A 245 20.18 -2.08 34.48
CA ALA A 245 21.35 -1.23 34.27
C ALA A 245 21.33 -0.55 32.90
N LEU A 246 20.93 -1.27 31.84
CA LEU A 246 20.77 -0.69 30.50
C LEU A 246 19.70 0.41 30.47
N VAL A 247 18.54 0.17 31.08
CA VAL A 247 17.45 1.15 31.15
C VAL A 247 17.88 2.40 31.92
N VAL A 248 18.53 2.22 33.07
CA VAL A 248 19.05 3.32 33.89
C VAL A 248 20.09 4.12 33.12
N ALA A 249 20.99 3.47 32.36
CA ALA A 249 21.97 4.18 31.54
C ALA A 249 21.33 5.03 30.45
N VAL A 250 20.30 4.52 29.75
CA VAL A 250 19.54 5.29 28.75
C VAL A 250 18.79 6.46 29.40
N LEU A 251 18.15 6.24 30.54
CA LEU A 251 17.48 7.31 31.29
C LEU A 251 18.47 8.38 31.73
N ALA A 252 19.63 7.98 32.27
CA ALA A 252 20.69 8.90 32.63
C ALA A 252 21.16 9.72 31.42
N GLN A 253 21.38 9.11 30.25
CA GLN A 253 21.72 9.84 29.02
C GLN A 253 20.68 10.88 28.64
N HIS A 254 19.38 10.53 28.69
CA HIS A 254 18.31 11.48 28.40
C HIS A 254 18.23 12.63 29.43
N VAL A 255 18.40 12.32 30.70
CA VAL A 255 18.41 13.31 31.80
C VAL A 255 19.62 14.25 31.66
N LEU A 256 20.83 13.72 31.50
CA LEU A 256 22.04 14.52 31.28
C LEU A 256 21.95 15.37 30.02
N ALA A 257 21.39 14.83 28.93
CA ALA A 257 21.16 15.60 27.71
C ALA A 257 20.21 16.78 27.96
N HIS A 258 19.11 16.56 28.68
CA HIS A 258 18.11 17.60 28.94
C HIS A 258 18.61 18.68 29.90
N PHE A 259 19.29 18.31 30.98
CA PHE A 259 19.65 19.25 32.06
C PHE A 259 21.05 19.85 31.92
N GLN A 260 22.04 19.08 31.43
CA GLN A 260 23.45 19.47 31.50
C GLN A 260 24.03 19.88 30.13
N PHE A 261 23.53 19.30 29.04
CA PHE A 261 24.13 19.49 27.71
C PHE A 261 23.34 20.39 26.77
N LEU A 262 22.03 20.52 26.98
CA LEU A 262 21.15 21.25 26.07
C LEU A 262 20.58 22.51 26.74
N GLU A 263 20.97 23.68 26.26
CA GLU A 263 20.44 24.93 26.78
C GLU A 263 19.10 25.27 26.09
N GLN A 264 18.08 25.52 26.89
CA GLN A 264 16.73 25.86 26.42
C GLN A 264 16.59 27.37 26.27
N HIS A 265 17.29 27.97 25.29
CA HIS A 265 16.89 29.28 24.79
C HIS A 265 15.80 29.14 23.74
N SER A 266 14.81 30.03 23.83
CA SER A 266 13.48 29.92 23.19
C SER A 266 13.48 29.79 21.66
N LEU A 267 14.62 29.98 20.99
CA LEU A 267 14.74 29.90 19.53
C LEU A 267 15.90 29.03 19.03
N ARG A 268 16.87 28.63 19.86
CA ARG A 268 17.98 27.74 19.48
C ARG A 268 18.43 26.86 20.64
N LYS A 269 18.44 25.55 20.42
CA LYS A 269 19.01 24.54 21.33
C LYS A 269 20.49 24.41 21.01
N GLU A 270 21.35 24.96 21.85
CA GLU A 270 22.81 24.92 21.68
C GLU A 270 23.47 24.03 22.75
N LEU A 271 24.63 23.46 22.41
CA LEU A 271 25.40 22.61 23.33
C LEU A 271 26.40 23.44 24.14
N THR A 272 26.19 23.50 25.46
CA THR A 272 26.95 24.37 26.36
C THR A 272 28.18 23.70 26.96
N ASN A 273 28.08 22.45 27.42
CA ASN A 273 29.18 21.75 28.11
C ASN A 273 29.79 20.60 27.29
N ARG A 274 30.54 20.96 26.23
CA ARG A 274 31.15 20.00 25.30
C ARG A 274 32.19 19.08 25.98
N ARG A 275 32.97 19.59 26.93
CA ARG A 275 34.02 18.79 27.62
C ARG A 275 33.40 17.67 28.47
N ALA A 276 32.38 17.99 29.27
CA ALA A 276 31.67 16.98 30.05
C ALA A 276 30.95 15.97 29.15
N LEU A 277 30.41 16.41 28.01
CA LEU A 277 29.79 15.51 27.03
C LEU A 277 30.77 14.46 26.51
N TYR A 278 32.00 14.85 26.16
CA TYR A 278 33.01 13.88 25.71
C TYR A 278 33.39 12.87 26.80
N ILE A 279 33.54 13.32 28.06
CA ILE A 279 33.87 12.44 29.19
C ILE A 279 32.74 11.43 29.44
N VAL A 280 31.49 11.90 29.49
CA VAL A 280 30.31 11.04 29.68
C VAL A 280 30.14 10.08 28.52
N THR A 281 30.40 10.52 27.29
CA THR A 281 30.34 9.66 26.09
C THR A 281 31.37 8.54 26.16
N PHE A 282 32.61 8.85 26.58
CA PHE A 282 33.67 7.86 26.76
C PHE A 282 33.33 6.86 27.87
N LEU A 283 32.82 7.34 29.01
CA LEU A 283 32.43 6.47 30.14
C LEU A 283 31.26 5.54 29.78
N LEU A 284 30.27 6.03 29.03
CA LEU A 284 29.11 5.25 28.60
C LEU A 284 29.36 4.39 27.35
N PHE A 285 30.56 4.44 26.76
CA PHE A 285 30.87 3.73 25.53
C PHE A 285 30.57 2.22 25.60
N PRO A 286 31.01 1.45 26.62
CA PRO A 286 30.72 0.01 26.68
C PRO A 286 29.21 -0.28 26.77
N THR A 287 28.46 0.54 27.51
CA THR A 287 27.00 0.41 27.63
C THR A 287 26.31 0.72 26.30
N ASN A 288 26.78 1.72 25.58
CA ASN A 288 26.27 2.07 24.25
C ASN A 288 26.57 0.99 23.20
N VAL A 289 27.69 0.27 23.31
CA VAL A 289 27.97 -0.89 22.45
C VAL A 289 26.90 -1.97 22.65
N LEU A 290 26.53 -2.28 23.90
CA LEU A 290 25.47 -3.25 24.20
C LEU A 290 24.10 -2.80 23.67
N LEU A 291 23.75 -1.52 23.87
CA LEU A 291 22.53 -0.93 23.29
C LEU A 291 22.56 -0.98 21.76
N GLY A 292 23.72 -0.77 21.14
CA GLY A 292 23.94 -0.88 19.70
C GLY A 292 23.67 -2.29 19.16
N VAL A 293 24.10 -3.33 19.87
CA VAL A 293 23.78 -4.73 19.53
C VAL A 293 22.27 -4.98 19.60
N LEU A 294 21.62 -4.53 20.66
CA LEU A 294 20.16 -4.65 20.81
C LEU A 294 19.40 -3.91 19.70
N ALA A 295 19.82 -2.69 19.38
CA ALA A 295 19.25 -1.92 18.28
C ALA A 295 19.51 -2.59 16.92
N GLY A 296 20.65 -3.25 16.74
CA GLY A 296 20.98 -4.06 15.57
C GLY A 296 20.03 -5.25 15.40
N VAL A 297 19.82 -6.03 16.45
CA VAL A 297 18.84 -7.14 16.46
C VAL A 297 17.43 -6.62 16.17
N TRP A 298 17.03 -5.54 16.85
CA TRP A 298 15.73 -4.91 16.63
C TRP A 298 15.54 -4.44 15.19
N ARG A 299 16.58 -3.88 14.56
CA ARG A 299 16.56 -3.47 13.14
C ARG A 299 16.28 -4.65 12.21
N VAL A 300 16.90 -5.81 12.44
CA VAL A 300 16.65 -7.02 11.66
C VAL A 300 15.21 -7.49 11.84
N VAL A 301 14.73 -7.55 13.09
CA VAL A 301 13.36 -7.99 13.41
C VAL A 301 12.32 -7.10 12.76
N ILE A 302 12.42 -5.78 12.93
CA ILE A 302 11.41 -4.85 12.41
C ILE A 302 11.43 -4.79 10.87
N SER A 303 12.62 -4.87 10.27
CA SER A 303 12.78 -4.90 8.81
C SER A 303 12.17 -6.18 8.21
N GLY A 304 12.48 -7.34 8.82
CA GLY A 304 11.92 -8.62 8.40
C GLY A 304 10.40 -8.67 8.52
N LEU A 305 9.85 -8.23 9.66
CA LEU A 305 8.40 -8.18 9.87
C LEU A 305 7.73 -7.20 8.91
N TYR A 306 8.30 -6.01 8.72
CA TYR A 306 7.76 -5.02 7.78
C TYR A 306 7.70 -5.58 6.36
N ASN A 307 8.77 -6.22 5.89
CA ASN A 307 8.84 -6.82 4.56
C ASN A 307 7.86 -7.99 4.40
N ALA A 308 7.73 -8.86 5.40
CA ALA A 308 6.78 -9.96 5.37
C ALA A 308 5.32 -9.46 5.27
N VAL A 309 4.97 -8.44 6.06
CA VAL A 309 3.63 -7.83 6.06
C VAL A 309 3.32 -7.15 4.72
N HIS A 310 4.28 -6.43 4.14
CA HIS A 310 4.09 -5.65 2.92
C HIS A 310 4.37 -6.43 1.63
N PHE A 311 4.79 -7.69 1.71
CA PHE A 311 5.16 -8.50 0.53
C PHE A 311 4.04 -8.61 -0.52
N CYS A 312 2.78 -8.69 -0.08
CA CYS A 312 1.62 -8.80 -0.98
C CYS A 312 1.30 -7.49 -1.75
N ARG A 313 1.99 -6.38 -1.43
CA ARG A 313 1.72 -5.05 -1.97
C ARG A 313 2.72 -4.71 -3.07
N LEU A 314 2.20 -4.44 -4.26
CA LEU A 314 3.01 -3.96 -5.39
C LEU A 314 3.15 -2.43 -5.41
N ASP A 315 2.39 -1.71 -4.59
CA ASP A 315 2.35 -0.24 -4.59
C ASP A 315 3.47 0.41 -3.77
N ILE A 316 4.27 -0.38 -3.05
CA ILE A 316 5.42 0.05 -2.23
C ILE A 316 6.64 -0.76 -2.65
N SER A 317 7.81 -0.11 -2.73
CA SER A 317 9.09 -0.80 -2.86
C SER A 317 9.55 -1.33 -1.51
N LEU A 318 9.92 -2.61 -1.43
CA LEU A 318 10.57 -3.19 -0.25
C LEU A 318 12.05 -2.81 -0.13
N LEU A 319 12.62 -2.31 -1.22
CA LEU A 319 14.00 -1.85 -1.30
C LEU A 319 14.13 -0.36 -0.94
N HIS A 320 15.34 0.05 -0.58
CA HIS A 320 15.67 1.45 -0.30
C HIS A 320 15.39 2.36 -1.50
N ARG A 321 15.09 3.65 -1.24
CA ARG A 321 14.68 4.64 -2.24
C ARG A 321 15.61 4.76 -3.46
N GLY A 322 16.92 4.55 -3.27
CA GLY A 322 17.90 4.61 -4.36
C GLY A 322 17.92 3.39 -5.29
N VAL A 323 17.28 2.29 -4.91
CA VAL A 323 17.31 1.00 -5.63
C VAL A 323 15.90 0.44 -5.90
N GLU A 324 14.86 1.29 -5.80
CA GLU A 324 13.46 0.91 -6.04
C GLU A 324 13.22 0.34 -7.45
N THR A 325 14.06 0.69 -8.42
CA THR A 325 13.97 0.20 -9.79
C THR A 325 14.25 -1.29 -9.93
N PHE A 326 15.00 -1.87 -8.99
CA PHE A 326 15.32 -3.29 -8.97
C PHE A 326 14.23 -4.15 -8.31
N ASP A 327 13.23 -3.54 -7.66
CA ASP A 327 12.08 -4.27 -7.13
C ASP A 327 11.11 -4.59 -8.28
N PRO A 328 10.96 -5.86 -8.69
CA PRO A 328 10.12 -6.21 -9.83
C PRO A 328 8.63 -5.91 -9.60
N GLY A 329 8.17 -6.00 -8.35
CA GLY A 329 6.78 -5.74 -8.00
C GLY A 329 6.44 -4.26 -8.15
N TYR A 330 7.23 -3.42 -7.49
CA TYR A 330 7.07 -1.96 -7.56
C TYR A 330 7.35 -1.40 -8.95
N HIS A 331 8.37 -1.93 -9.65
CA HIS A 331 8.67 -1.57 -11.03
C HIS A 331 7.46 -1.85 -11.95
N SER A 332 6.84 -3.02 -11.84
CA SER A 332 5.67 -3.37 -12.66
C SER A 332 4.47 -2.48 -12.36
N TYR A 333 4.24 -2.16 -11.09
CA TYR A 333 3.20 -1.24 -10.65
C TYR A 333 3.39 0.18 -11.22
N CYS A 334 4.61 0.72 -11.16
CA CYS A 334 4.92 2.04 -11.71
C CYS A 334 4.64 2.12 -13.21
N HIS A 335 5.05 1.08 -13.95
CA HIS A 335 4.83 0.99 -15.38
C HIS A 335 3.35 0.79 -15.76
N TYR A 336 2.62 0.00 -14.97
CA TYR A 336 1.17 -0.11 -15.09
C TYR A 336 0.50 1.26 -14.95
N LEU A 337 0.84 2.00 -13.89
CA LEU A 337 0.27 3.31 -13.59
C LEU A 337 0.59 4.36 -14.67
N LYS A 338 1.80 4.29 -15.23
CA LYS A 338 2.25 5.13 -16.35
C LYS A 338 1.34 4.96 -17.58
N VAL A 339 1.07 3.72 -17.97
CA VAL A 339 0.19 3.42 -19.11
C VAL A 339 -1.23 3.86 -18.82
N GLU A 340 -1.74 3.56 -17.62
CA GLU A 340 -3.11 3.89 -17.21
C GLU A 340 -3.39 5.40 -17.24
N VAL A 341 -2.46 6.23 -16.77
CA VAL A 341 -2.62 7.69 -16.80
C VAL A 341 -2.54 8.23 -18.23
N SER A 342 -1.62 7.71 -19.06
CA SER A 342 -1.45 8.18 -20.43
C SER A 342 -2.67 7.90 -21.33
N GLN A 343 -3.34 6.75 -21.15
CA GLN A 343 -4.50 6.34 -21.95
C GLN A 343 -5.83 6.72 -21.30
N GLY A 344 -5.85 6.82 -19.96
CA GLY A 344 -7.05 6.89 -19.14
C GLY A 344 -7.38 8.27 -18.59
N HIS A 345 -6.66 9.34 -18.96
CA HIS A 345 -6.79 10.63 -18.29
C HIS A 345 -8.24 11.16 -18.33
N PRO A 346 -8.92 11.31 -17.17
CA PRO A 346 -10.35 11.63 -17.13
C PRO A 346 -10.68 13.01 -17.71
N LEU A 347 -9.75 13.97 -17.60
CA LEU A 347 -9.91 15.30 -18.18
C LEU A 347 -9.87 15.27 -19.71
N MET A 348 -9.01 14.44 -20.31
CA MET A 348 -8.92 14.32 -21.77
C MET A 348 -10.17 13.64 -22.31
N LYS A 349 -10.61 12.55 -21.67
CA LYS A 349 -11.87 11.87 -22.02
C LYS A 349 -13.07 12.81 -21.89
N ALA A 350 -13.13 13.62 -20.83
CA ALA A 350 -14.18 14.62 -20.66
C ALA A 350 -14.12 15.74 -21.72
N PHE A 351 -12.93 16.14 -22.16
CA PHE A 351 -12.76 17.11 -23.25
C PHE A 351 -13.25 16.55 -24.58
N CYS A 352 -12.83 15.35 -24.97
CA CYS A 352 -13.33 14.69 -26.17
C CYS A 352 -14.85 14.49 -26.12
N PHE A 353 -15.39 14.14 -24.94
CA PHE A 353 -16.82 14.04 -24.72
C PHE A 353 -17.55 15.37 -24.98
N LEU A 354 -17.02 16.50 -24.51
CA LEU A 354 -17.61 17.82 -24.80
C LEU A 354 -17.53 18.21 -26.28
N LEU A 355 -16.50 17.75 -27.00
CA LEU A 355 -16.38 17.94 -28.45
C LEU A 355 -17.41 17.10 -29.21
N LEU A 356 -17.59 15.83 -28.81
CA LEU A 356 -18.55 14.90 -29.41
C LEU A 356 -20.01 15.25 -29.07
N GLN A 357 -20.28 15.86 -27.92
CA GLN A 357 -21.61 16.35 -27.54
C GLN A 357 -22.04 17.62 -28.27
N ARG A 358 -21.19 18.21 -29.12
CA ARG A 358 -21.67 19.26 -30.01
C ARG A 358 -22.73 18.64 -30.91
N PRO A 359 -23.93 19.25 -31.01
CA PRO A 359 -25.00 18.67 -31.80
C PRO A 359 -24.47 18.40 -33.20
N GLU A 360 -24.53 17.13 -33.60
CA GLU A 360 -24.57 16.78 -35.00
C GLU A 360 -25.58 17.73 -35.67
N LEU A 361 -25.19 18.27 -36.82
CA LEU A 361 -26.12 18.90 -37.75
C LEU A 361 -27.42 18.07 -37.76
N PRO A 362 -28.61 18.71 -37.68
CA PRO A 362 -29.86 17.99 -37.48
C PRO A 362 -29.93 16.79 -38.43
N ALA A 363 -30.23 15.63 -37.83
CA ALA A 363 -30.37 14.36 -38.51
C ALA A 363 -31.07 14.55 -39.86
N ARG A 364 -30.52 13.93 -40.90
CA ARG A 364 -31.19 13.79 -42.20
C ARG A 364 -32.57 13.18 -41.91
N PRO A 365 -33.69 13.83 -42.27
CA PRO A 365 -35.01 13.27 -42.02
C PRO A 365 -35.10 11.93 -42.72
N GLN A 366 -35.48 10.89 -41.97
CA GLN A 366 -35.93 9.63 -42.57
C GLN A 366 -37.15 9.91 -43.45
N ASP A 367 -37.17 9.21 -44.57
CA ASP A 367 -38.18 9.23 -45.61
C ASP A 367 -39.61 9.41 -45.10
N THR A 368 -40.20 10.56 -45.40
CA THR A 368 -41.62 10.62 -45.75
C THR A 368 -41.67 11.27 -47.13
N ARG A 369 -41.69 10.40 -48.16
CA ARG A 369 -42.12 10.76 -49.51
C ARG A 369 -43.47 11.48 -49.39
N LEU A 370 -43.51 12.72 -49.87
CA LEU A 370 -44.60 13.36 -50.63
C LEU A 370 -44.70 14.84 -50.23
N GLU A 371 -43.79 15.68 -50.72
CA GLU A 371 -44.02 17.08 -51.10
C GLU A 371 -42.71 17.67 -51.67
N GLU A 372 -42.21 17.05 -52.73
CA GLU A 372 -41.20 17.64 -53.61
C GLU A 372 -41.93 18.55 -54.60
N GLY A 373 -41.84 19.88 -54.43
CA GLY A 373 -42.41 20.79 -55.42
C GLY A 373 -42.25 22.30 -55.21
N LEU A 374 -42.08 22.80 -53.97
CA LEU A 374 -42.20 24.26 -53.76
C LEU A 374 -41.19 24.95 -52.82
N GLN A 375 -40.07 24.31 -52.48
CA GLN A 375 -39.03 24.95 -51.63
C GLN A 375 -37.60 24.87 -52.19
N LEU A 376 -37.47 24.90 -53.52
CA LEU A 376 -36.18 24.93 -54.23
C LEU A 376 -35.45 26.31 -54.20
N MET A 377 -35.86 27.27 -53.37
CA MET A 377 -35.24 28.62 -53.33
C MET A 377 -34.91 29.19 -51.94
N HIS A 378 -35.00 28.42 -50.85
CA HIS A 378 -34.61 28.96 -49.54
C HIS A 378 -33.59 28.10 -48.82
N HIS A 379 -32.38 28.03 -49.39
CA HIS A 379 -31.20 27.65 -48.62
C HIS A 379 -30.88 28.80 -47.66
N LYS A 380 -31.56 28.83 -46.50
CA LYS A 380 -31.28 29.76 -45.42
C LYS A 380 -29.89 29.44 -44.86
N GLN A 381 -28.86 30.06 -45.43
CA GLN A 381 -27.50 29.97 -44.90
C GLN A 381 -27.51 30.30 -43.41
N PRO A 382 -26.76 29.58 -42.56
CA PRO A 382 -26.66 29.92 -41.15
C PRO A 382 -26.09 31.34 -41.04
N ALA A 383 -26.91 32.28 -40.54
CA ALA A 383 -26.61 33.70 -40.52
C ALA A 383 -25.16 34.00 -40.03
N PRO A 384 -24.31 34.69 -40.83
CA PRO A 384 -22.89 34.92 -40.53
C PRO A 384 -22.66 35.67 -39.20
N GLY A 385 -23.66 36.42 -38.73
CA GLY A 385 -23.64 37.11 -37.44
C GLY A 385 -23.52 36.18 -36.23
N LYS A 386 -24.14 34.99 -36.24
CA LYS A 386 -24.09 34.06 -35.09
C LYS A 386 -22.69 33.50 -34.86
N ALA A 387 -21.96 33.20 -35.94
CA ALA A 387 -20.56 32.76 -35.85
C ALA A 387 -19.64 33.89 -35.37
N ARG A 388 -19.84 35.12 -35.86
CA ARG A 388 -19.08 36.31 -35.44
C ARG A 388 -19.27 36.61 -33.95
N ILE A 389 -20.51 36.58 -33.44
CA ILE A 389 -20.81 36.80 -32.01
C ILE A 389 -20.16 35.72 -31.14
N ARG A 390 -20.19 34.44 -31.56
CA ARG A 390 -19.50 33.36 -30.84
C ARG A 390 -17.99 33.58 -30.76
N ARG A 391 -17.35 34.02 -31.85
CA ARG A 391 -15.91 34.35 -31.88
C ARG A 391 -15.58 35.52 -30.94
N ILE A 392 -16.40 36.57 -30.93
CA ILE A 392 -16.22 37.72 -30.02
C ILE A 392 -16.33 37.26 -28.56
N ARG A 393 -17.36 36.47 -28.21
CA ARG A 393 -17.49 35.91 -26.86
C ARG A 393 -16.27 35.07 -26.48
N ALA A 394 -15.80 34.19 -27.37
CA ALA A 394 -14.61 33.36 -27.11
C ALA A 394 -13.36 34.21 -26.83
N ARG A 395 -13.15 35.32 -27.55
CA ARG A 395 -12.04 36.25 -27.29
C ARG A 395 -12.13 36.87 -25.89
N TRP A 396 -13.32 37.30 -25.47
CA TRP A 396 -13.55 37.81 -24.11
C TRP A 396 -13.32 36.74 -23.03
N TRP A 397 -13.76 35.49 -23.25
CA TRP A 397 -13.49 34.38 -22.32
C TRP A 397 -11.99 34.08 -22.19
N VAL A 398 -11.23 34.16 -23.28
CA VAL A 398 -9.77 34.02 -23.25
C VAL A 398 -9.13 35.15 -22.45
N ALA A 399 -9.53 36.41 -22.69
CA ALA A 399 -9.03 37.56 -21.94
C ALA A 399 -9.33 37.42 -20.44
N TYR A 400 -10.55 37.05 -20.08
CA TYR A 400 -10.96 36.82 -18.69
C TYR A 400 -10.13 35.71 -18.01
N THR A 401 -9.84 34.63 -18.74
CA THR A 401 -9.04 33.52 -18.21
C THR A 401 -7.59 33.90 -17.98
N LEU A 402 -7.00 34.69 -18.89
CA LEU A 402 -5.62 35.19 -18.76
C LEU A 402 -5.50 36.21 -17.63
N LEU A 403 -6.48 37.11 -17.46
CA LEU A 403 -6.50 38.08 -16.37
C LEU A 403 -6.50 37.39 -14.99
N ARG A 404 -7.27 36.31 -14.85
CA ARG A 404 -7.33 35.53 -13.59
C ARG A 404 -6.18 34.54 -13.39
N ASN A 405 -5.34 34.31 -14.39
CA ASN A 405 -4.22 33.35 -14.33
C ASN A 405 -2.99 33.94 -15.07
N PRO A 406 -2.26 34.87 -14.44
CA PRO A 406 -1.21 35.64 -15.12
C PRO A 406 -0.04 34.77 -15.60
N SER A 407 0.27 33.67 -14.91
CA SER A 407 1.33 32.72 -15.31
C SER A 407 1.11 32.08 -16.67
N LEU A 408 -0.15 31.90 -17.09
CA LEU A 408 -0.48 31.31 -18.39
C LEU A 408 -0.20 32.26 -19.57
N SER A 409 -0.04 33.57 -19.32
CA SER A 409 0.25 34.54 -20.38
C SER A 409 1.62 34.29 -21.03
N ALA A 410 2.65 33.99 -20.21
CA ALA A 410 3.99 33.65 -20.66
C ALA A 410 4.00 32.31 -21.42
N SER A 411 3.32 31.29 -20.87
CA SER A 411 3.21 29.97 -21.51
C SER A 411 2.42 30.00 -22.82
N ARG A 412 1.43 30.88 -22.96
CA ARG A 412 0.66 31.03 -24.20
C ARG A 412 1.49 31.64 -25.32
N LYS A 413 2.29 32.68 -25.02
CA LYS A 413 3.15 33.33 -26.03
C LYS A 413 4.18 32.35 -26.58
N THR A 414 4.81 31.58 -25.70
CA THR A 414 5.77 30.53 -26.06
C THR A 414 5.12 29.41 -26.86
N ALA A 415 3.95 28.92 -26.46
CA ALA A 415 3.23 27.88 -27.21
C ALA A 415 2.75 28.34 -28.60
N LEU A 416 2.40 29.63 -28.77
CA LEU A 416 2.02 30.18 -30.09
C LEU A 416 3.22 30.40 -31.01
N ALA A 417 4.42 30.54 -30.44
CA ALA A 417 5.66 30.64 -31.21
C ALA A 417 6.17 29.28 -31.69
N ASP A 418 5.68 28.17 -31.12
CA ASP A 418 6.04 26.81 -31.52
C ASP A 418 5.33 26.42 -32.84
N PRO A 419 6.07 26.15 -33.94
CA PRO A 419 5.50 25.80 -35.23
C PRO A 419 4.70 24.48 -35.22
N ALA A 420 5.00 23.56 -34.29
CA ALA A 420 4.27 22.29 -34.16
C ALA A 420 2.83 22.48 -33.64
N ALA A 421 2.57 23.54 -32.87
CA ALA A 421 1.24 23.84 -32.33
C ALA A 421 0.32 24.55 -33.34
N ASN A 422 0.90 25.16 -34.38
CA ASN A 422 0.18 25.94 -35.40
C ASN A 422 -0.20 25.12 -36.65
N GLY A 423 -0.02 23.79 -36.63
CA GLY A 423 -0.44 22.93 -37.73
C GLY A 423 0.40 23.05 -39.00
N ALA A 424 1.68 23.45 -38.89
CA ALA A 424 2.63 23.25 -39.98
C ALA A 424 2.88 21.75 -40.10
N GLN A 425 2.39 21.14 -41.19
CA GLN A 425 2.61 19.73 -41.49
C GLN A 425 4.12 19.43 -41.49
N LEU A 426 4.60 18.70 -40.47
CA LEU A 426 5.90 18.05 -40.55
C LEU A 426 5.81 17.00 -41.65
N GLY A 427 6.50 17.25 -42.77
CA GLY A 427 6.57 16.36 -43.90
C GLY A 427 6.96 14.95 -43.44
N VAL A 428 6.13 13.98 -43.80
CA VAL A 428 6.39 12.55 -43.60
C VAL A 428 7.70 12.22 -44.34
N PRO A 429 8.75 11.70 -43.68
CA PRO A 429 9.85 11.12 -44.40
C PRO A 429 9.33 9.85 -45.11
N LYS A 430 9.44 9.85 -46.44
CA LYS A 430 9.12 8.69 -47.29
C LYS A 430 10.03 7.50 -46.92
N PRO A 431 9.54 6.25 -47.14
CA PRO A 431 10.11 5.03 -46.57
C PRO A 431 11.56 4.76 -46.95
#